data_AF-A0A2E8M106-F1
#
_entry.id   AF-A0A2E8M106-F1
#
_cell.length_a   1.000
_cell.length_b   1.000
_cell.length_c   1.000
_cell.angle_alpha   90.00
_cell.angle_beta   90.00
_cell.angle_gamma   90.00
#
_symmetry.space_group_name_H-M   'P 1'
#
loop_
_entity.id
_entity.type
_entity.pdbx_description
1 polymer ?
#
loop_
_entity_poly.entity_id
_entity_poly.type
_entity_poly.pdbx_seq_one_letter_code
_entity_poly.pdbx_strand_id
1 'polypeptide(L)'
;MRKNVHNGLSSRGVTLVELTVVIFVILSIMGATMYFAGNIGEWNKGKKASSALREVFVAQRSYLADNPRQEVTLISGRDLIQYLPSGGSVLPGVEDLNGNTLSFDVTKSPPVLTESSGLVYDPSGSSTDSLWDVGE
;
A
#
# COMPACT_ATOMS: atom_id res chain seq x y z
N MET A 1 63.14 -34.35 31.26
CA MET A 1 62.75 -34.63 29.86
C MET A 1 61.43 -33.88 29.59
N ARG A 2 61.48 -32.73 28.92
CA ARG A 2 60.34 -31.81 28.76
C ARG A 2 59.79 -31.96 27.33
N LYS A 3 58.57 -32.48 27.16
CA LYS A 3 57.89 -32.53 25.86
C LYS A 3 57.29 -31.15 25.57
N ASN A 4 57.80 -30.47 24.55
CA ASN A 4 57.15 -29.27 24.00
C ASN A 4 55.99 -29.72 23.13
N VAL A 5 54.76 -29.42 23.56
CA VAL A 5 53.55 -29.59 22.75
C VAL A 5 53.41 -28.35 21.89
N HIS A 6 53.70 -28.46 20.59
CA HIS A 6 53.38 -27.42 19.62
C HIS A 6 51.89 -27.49 19.29
N ASN A 7 51.08 -26.62 19.91
CA ASN A 7 49.73 -26.35 19.45
C ASN A 7 49.83 -25.56 18.13
N GLY A 8 49.90 -26.27 17.01
CA GLY A 8 49.65 -25.69 15.70
C GLY A 8 48.18 -25.29 15.61
N LEU A 9 47.89 -24.01 15.80
CA LEU A 9 46.61 -23.43 15.37
C LEU A 9 46.55 -23.59 13.85
N SER A 10 45.70 -24.50 13.39
CA SER A 10 45.43 -24.70 11.96
C SER A 10 44.78 -23.43 11.42
N SER A 11 45.58 -22.55 10.83
CA SER A 11 45.07 -21.43 10.04
C SER A 11 44.52 -21.99 8.73
N ARG A 12 43.25 -22.42 8.77
CA ARG A 12 42.50 -22.73 7.56
C ARG A 12 42.17 -21.39 6.89
N GLY A 13 42.98 -21.01 5.90
CA GLY A 13 42.70 -19.87 5.05
C GLY A 13 41.42 -20.11 4.25
N VAL A 14 40.56 -19.09 4.17
CA VAL A 14 39.35 -19.11 3.33
C VAL A 14 39.76 -19.31 1.89
N THR A 15 39.20 -20.32 1.23
CA THR A 15 39.56 -20.61 -0.16
C THR A 15 38.88 -19.62 -1.10
N LEU A 16 39.49 -19.37 -2.26
CA LEU A 16 38.93 -18.48 -3.28
C LEU A 16 37.55 -18.99 -3.76
N VAL A 17 37.38 -20.32 -3.81
CA VAL A 17 36.10 -20.98 -4.08
C VAL A 17 35.06 -20.64 -3.01
N GLU A 18 35.41 -20.73 -1.73
CA GLU A 18 34.51 -20.40 -0.61
C GLU A 18 34.07 -18.93 -0.66
N LEU A 19 34.99 -17.99 -0.96
CA LEU A 19 34.61 -16.59 -1.16
C LEU A 19 33.69 -16.39 -2.36
N THR A 20 33.92 -17.06 -3.49
CA THR A 20 33.03 -16.94 -4.65
C THR A 20 31.64 -17.50 -4.38
N VAL A 21 31.54 -18.62 -3.66
CA VAL A 21 30.24 -19.20 -3.24
C VAL A 21 29.51 -18.25 -2.31
N VAL A 22 30.19 -17.71 -1.29
CA VAL A 22 29.60 -16.76 -0.34
C VAL A 22 29.11 -15.50 -1.06
N ILE A 23 29.89 -14.93 -1.98
CA ILE A 23 29.48 -13.77 -2.76
C ILE A 23 28.24 -14.09 -3.62
N PHE A 24 28.21 -15.25 -4.29
CA PHE A 24 27.05 -15.66 -5.07
C PHE A 24 25.80 -15.83 -4.21
N VAL A 25 25.93 -16.42 -3.02
CA VAL A 25 24.83 -16.59 -2.07
C VAL A 25 24.32 -15.24 -1.57
N ILE A 26 25.21 -14.32 -1.21
CA ILE A 26 24.84 -12.96 -0.78
C ILE A 26 24.09 -12.24 -1.91
N LEU A 27 24.62 -12.25 -3.14
CA LEU A 27 23.97 -11.60 -4.29
C LEU A 27 22.60 -12.22 -4.60
N SER A 28 22.48 -13.55 -4.50
CA SER A 28 21.22 -14.26 -4.72
C SER A 28 20.16 -13.87 -3.69
N ILE A 29 20.55 -13.78 -2.41
CA ILE A 29 19.65 -13.37 -1.33
C ILE A 29 19.25 -11.90 -1.49
N MET A 30 20.20 -11.01 -1.81
CA MET A 30 19.93 -9.58 -2.03
C MET A 30 18.97 -9.36 -3.22
N GLY A 31 19.14 -10.11 -4.30
CA GLY A 31 18.21 -10.05 -5.44
C GLY A 31 16.81 -10.51 -5.07
N ALA A 32 16.69 -11.62 -4.32
CA ALA A 32 15.40 -12.13 -3.88
C ALA A 32 14.70 -11.17 -2.90
N THR A 33 15.41 -10.54 -1.97
CA THR A 33 14.80 -9.63 -0.98
C THR A 33 14.24 -8.36 -1.62
N MET A 34 14.87 -7.81 -2.65
CA MET A 34 14.37 -6.62 -3.36
C MET A 34 13.04 -6.88 -4.09
N TYR A 35 12.84 -8.09 -4.62
CA TYR A 35 11.59 -8.46 -5.30
C TYR A 35 10.37 -8.41 -4.36
N PHE A 36 10.53 -8.85 -3.12
CA PHE A 36 9.42 -8.84 -2.14
C PHE A 36 9.11 -7.45 -1.58
N ALA A 37 10.08 -6.52 -1.57
CA ALA A 37 9.91 -5.20 -1.00
C ALA A 37 8.92 -4.32 -1.80
N GLY A 38 8.88 -4.46 -3.13
CA GLY A 38 7.91 -3.74 -3.97
C GLY A 38 6.47 -4.12 -3.63
N ASN A 39 6.16 -5.41 -3.64
CA ASN A 39 4.82 -5.95 -3.42
C ASN A 39 4.25 -5.57 -2.03
N ILE A 40 5.10 -5.46 -1.00
CA ILE A 40 4.68 -5.02 0.33
C ILE A 40 4.25 -3.55 0.33
N GLY A 41 4.94 -2.71 -0.44
CA GLY A 41 4.64 -1.29 -0.56
C GLY A 41 3.30 -1.06 -1.24
N GLU A 42 3.07 -1.74 -2.36
CA GLU A 42 1.81 -1.68 -3.10
C GLU A 42 0.63 -2.17 -2.25
N TRP A 43 0.80 -3.28 -1.53
CA TRP A 43 -0.20 -3.80 -0.61
C TRP A 43 -0.55 -2.82 0.51
N ASN A 44 0.45 -2.14 1.08
CA ASN A 44 0.21 -1.13 2.11
C ASN A 44 -0.53 0.09 1.55
N LYS A 45 -0.22 0.52 0.32
CA LYS A 45 -0.96 1.59 -0.38
C LYS A 45 -2.41 1.19 -0.61
N GLY A 46 -2.67 -0.03 -1.10
CA GLY A 46 -4.02 -0.57 -1.26
C GLY A 46 -4.81 -0.60 0.05
N LYS A 47 -4.22 -1.12 1.14
CA LYS A 47 -4.89 -1.07 2.46
C LYS A 47 -5.25 0.35 2.90
N LYS A 48 -4.38 1.33 2.65
CA LYS A 48 -4.64 2.74 2.96
C LYS A 48 -5.78 3.29 2.09
N ALA A 49 -5.77 2.98 0.80
CA ALA A 49 -6.83 3.34 -0.15
C ALA A 49 -8.19 2.78 0.29
N SER A 50 -8.25 1.49 0.55
CA SER A 50 -9.42 0.77 1.08
C SER A 50 -9.97 1.39 2.36
N SER A 51 -9.10 1.69 3.33
CA SER A 51 -9.52 2.35 4.58
C SER A 51 -10.13 3.73 4.33
N ALA A 52 -9.49 4.54 3.50
CA ALA A 52 -9.96 5.88 3.18
C ALA A 52 -11.27 5.86 2.39
N LEU A 53 -11.40 4.94 1.43
CA LEU A 53 -12.65 4.74 0.67
C LEU A 53 -13.80 4.34 1.58
N ARG A 54 -13.59 3.41 2.52
CA ARG A 54 -14.64 3.03 3.49
C ARG A 54 -15.06 4.22 4.35
N GLU A 55 -14.10 5.03 4.76
CA GLU A 55 -14.37 6.24 5.53
C GLU A 55 -15.25 7.22 4.74
N VAL A 56 -14.89 7.50 3.49
CA VAL A 56 -15.66 8.39 2.61
C VAL A 56 -17.04 7.81 2.28
N PHE A 57 -17.13 6.49 2.07
CA PHE A 57 -18.40 5.83 1.80
C PHE A 57 -19.36 5.86 2.99
N VAL A 58 -18.85 5.67 4.21
CA VAL A 58 -19.64 5.85 5.44
C VAL A 58 -20.12 7.30 5.55
N ALA A 59 -19.25 8.28 5.31
CA ALA A 59 -19.62 9.69 5.32
C ALA A 59 -20.72 10.01 4.28
N GLN A 60 -20.60 9.47 3.06
CA GLN A 60 -21.61 9.61 2.01
C GLN A 60 -22.96 9.02 2.41
N ARG A 61 -22.98 7.82 2.99
CA ARG A 61 -24.22 7.19 3.46
C ARG A 61 -24.87 7.98 4.59
N SER A 62 -24.10 8.49 5.53
CA SER A 62 -24.61 9.33 6.62
C SER A 62 -25.19 10.63 6.07
N TYR A 63 -24.51 11.29 5.13
CA TYR A 63 -25.00 12.50 4.48
C TYR A 63 -26.31 12.26 3.72
N LEU A 64 -26.39 11.16 2.96
CA LEU A 64 -27.60 10.78 2.22
C LEU A 64 -28.76 10.37 3.14
N ALA A 65 -28.47 9.80 4.31
CA ALA A 65 -29.48 9.49 5.32
C ALA A 65 -30.12 10.78 5.88
N ASP A 66 -29.32 11.82 6.09
CA ASP A 66 -29.81 13.13 6.54
C ASP A 66 -30.46 13.94 5.41
N ASN A 67 -30.05 13.70 4.16
CA ASN A 67 -30.50 14.43 2.97
C ASN A 67 -31.11 13.49 1.91
N PRO A 68 -32.25 12.83 2.17
CA PRO A 68 -32.79 11.77 1.33
C PRO A 68 -33.28 12.22 -0.06
N ARG A 69 -33.36 13.53 -0.32
CA ARG A 69 -33.74 14.10 -1.63
C ARG A 69 -32.53 14.54 -2.45
N GLN A 70 -31.32 14.45 -1.88
CA GLN A 70 -30.11 14.84 -2.58
C GLN A 70 -29.70 13.73 -3.54
N GLU A 71 -29.55 14.08 -4.82
CA GLU A 71 -29.02 13.17 -5.82
C GLU A 71 -27.52 12.94 -5.57
N VAL A 72 -27.08 11.69 -5.69
CA VAL A 72 -25.67 11.31 -5.45
C VAL A 72 -24.72 12.07 -6.38
N THR A 73 -25.15 12.32 -7.61
CA THR A 73 -24.36 13.03 -8.63
C THR A 73 -24.11 14.51 -8.31
N LEU A 74 -24.88 15.08 -7.38
CA LEU A 74 -24.78 16.47 -6.94
C LEU A 74 -24.02 16.62 -5.62
N ILE A 75 -23.53 15.52 -5.03
CA ILE A 75 -22.73 15.55 -3.81
C ILE A 75 -21.34 16.10 -4.12
N SER A 76 -20.88 17.02 -3.28
CA SER A 76 -19.50 17.49 -3.31
C SER A 76 -18.70 16.90 -2.15
N GLY A 77 -17.37 16.83 -2.30
CA GLY A 77 -16.50 16.39 -1.21
C GLY A 77 -16.64 17.22 0.06
N ARG A 78 -17.04 18.51 -0.07
CA ARG A 78 -17.23 19.41 1.08
C ARG A 78 -18.42 19.02 1.95
N ASP A 79 -19.46 18.46 1.34
CA ASP A 79 -20.67 18.04 2.06
C ASP A 79 -20.39 16.86 2.99
N LEU A 80 -19.42 16.02 2.61
CA LEU A 80 -19.03 14.82 3.33
C LEU A 80 -18.06 15.07 4.49
N ILE A 81 -17.31 16.19 4.49
CA ILE A 81 -16.26 16.46 5.50
C ILE A 81 -16.81 16.37 6.93
N GLN A 82 -17.99 16.94 7.18
CA GLN A 82 -18.62 16.92 8.50
C GLN A 82 -19.08 15.52 8.96
N TYR A 83 -19.21 14.58 8.02
CA TYR A 83 -19.64 13.21 8.25
C TYR A 83 -18.48 12.22 8.28
N LEU A 84 -17.23 12.69 8.11
CA LEU A 84 -16.05 11.83 8.18
C LEU A 84 -15.88 11.27 9.61
N PRO A 85 -15.81 9.93 9.76
CA PRO A 85 -15.53 9.29 11.05
C PRO A 85 -14.24 9.77 11.73
N SER A 86 -13.22 10.18 10.97
CA SER A 86 -11.98 10.74 11.55
C SER A 86 -12.13 12.14 12.13
N GLY A 87 -13.21 12.86 11.79
CA GLY A 87 -13.38 14.28 12.13
C GLY A 87 -12.41 15.21 11.40
N GLY A 88 -11.83 14.76 10.28
CA GLY A 88 -10.91 15.55 9.46
C GLY A 88 -11.57 16.80 8.86
N SER A 89 -10.76 17.83 8.56
CA SER A 89 -11.22 19.05 7.87
C SER A 89 -11.13 18.97 6.35
N VAL A 90 -10.62 17.85 5.83
CA VAL A 90 -10.45 17.53 4.41
C VAL A 90 -10.69 16.04 4.19
N LEU A 91 -11.01 15.63 2.97
CA LEU A 91 -11.05 14.22 2.62
C LEU A 91 -9.66 13.58 2.79
N PRO A 92 -9.58 12.29 3.21
CA PRO A 92 -8.29 11.62 3.38
C PRO A 92 -7.45 11.64 2.09
N GLY A 93 -6.13 11.71 2.21
CA GLY A 93 -5.22 11.63 1.06
C GLY A 93 -4.83 10.19 0.73
N VAL A 94 -5.01 9.78 -0.53
CA VAL A 94 -4.59 8.48 -1.06
C VAL A 94 -3.63 8.68 -2.23
N GLU A 95 -2.66 7.78 -2.37
CA GLU A 95 -1.66 7.80 -3.43
C GLU A 95 -1.77 6.56 -4.32
N ASP A 96 -1.45 6.73 -5.59
CA ASP A 96 -1.28 5.64 -6.55
C ASP A 96 0.01 4.84 -6.28
N LEU A 97 0.27 3.80 -7.07
CA LEU A 97 1.47 2.97 -6.92
C LEU A 97 2.77 3.76 -7.18
N ASN A 98 2.70 4.86 -7.95
CA ASN A 98 3.83 5.73 -8.30
C ASN A 98 4.06 6.89 -7.31
N GLY A 99 3.15 7.11 -6.34
CA GLY A 99 3.21 8.20 -5.36
C GLY A 99 2.45 9.48 -5.77
N ASN A 100 1.64 9.45 -6.84
CA ASN A 100 0.76 10.55 -7.21
C ASN A 100 -0.51 10.54 -6.35
N THR A 101 -0.99 11.71 -5.96
CA THR A 101 -2.23 11.83 -5.20
C THR A 101 -3.46 11.53 -6.06
N LEU A 102 -4.37 10.70 -5.53
CA LEU A 102 -5.65 10.35 -6.12
C LEU A 102 -6.77 11.22 -5.55
N SER A 103 -7.83 11.41 -6.34
CA SER A 103 -9.04 12.13 -5.93
C SER A 103 -10.21 11.18 -5.73
N PHE A 104 -11.14 11.54 -4.85
CA PHE A 104 -12.38 10.78 -4.66
C PHE A 104 -13.47 11.31 -5.60
N ASP A 105 -14.01 10.43 -6.43
CA ASP A 105 -15.26 10.67 -7.13
C ASP A 105 -16.42 10.27 -6.22
N VAL A 106 -16.92 11.27 -5.48
CA VAL A 106 -18.05 11.15 -4.54
C VAL A 106 -19.41 11.27 -5.22
N THR A 107 -19.42 11.48 -6.54
CA THR A 107 -20.65 11.55 -7.35
C THR A 107 -21.21 10.17 -7.66
N LYS A 108 -20.48 9.12 -7.28
CA LYS A 108 -20.86 7.71 -7.37
C LYS A 108 -21.03 7.14 -5.96
N SER A 109 -21.94 6.19 -5.82
CA SER A 109 -22.14 5.41 -4.60
C SER A 109 -22.07 3.93 -4.99
N PRO A 110 -21.05 3.19 -4.57
CA PRO A 110 -19.95 3.61 -3.69
C PRO A 110 -18.97 4.59 -4.37
N PRO A 111 -18.27 5.45 -3.61
CA PRO A 111 -17.28 6.38 -4.16
C PRO A 111 -16.08 5.61 -4.72
N VAL A 112 -15.44 6.17 -5.74
CA VAL A 112 -14.27 5.56 -6.40
C VAL A 112 -13.07 6.51 -6.41
N LEU A 113 -11.86 5.95 -6.47
CA LEU A 113 -10.65 6.74 -6.67
C LEU A 113 -10.49 7.08 -8.15
N THR A 114 -10.01 8.29 -8.42
CA THR A 114 -9.73 8.78 -9.76
C THR A 114 -8.34 9.39 -9.84
N GLU A 115 -7.70 9.18 -10.99
CA GLU A 115 -6.46 9.86 -11.34
C GLU A 115 -6.72 11.32 -11.70
N SER A 116 -5.64 12.09 -11.90
CA SER A 116 -5.72 13.46 -12.45
C SER A 116 -6.38 13.54 -13.82
N SER A 117 -6.39 12.44 -14.59
CA SER A 117 -7.07 12.29 -15.87
C SER A 117 -8.60 12.15 -15.73
N GLY A 118 -9.11 11.91 -14.52
CA GLY A 118 -10.52 11.62 -14.23
C GLY A 118 -10.92 10.16 -14.45
N LEU A 119 -9.97 9.29 -14.87
CA LEU A 119 -10.21 7.86 -14.99
C LEU A 119 -10.26 7.19 -13.61
N VAL A 120 -11.09 6.16 -13.49
CA VAL A 120 -11.17 5.34 -12.27
C VAL A 120 -9.86 4.60 -12.09
N TYR A 121 -9.30 4.72 -10.89
CA TYR A 121 -8.04 4.10 -10.52
C TYR A 121 -8.29 2.81 -9.74
N ASP A 122 -8.01 1.69 -10.38
CA ASP A 122 -7.92 0.37 -9.74
C ASP A 122 -6.83 -0.46 -10.43
N PRO A 123 -5.63 -0.58 -9.82
CA PRO A 123 -4.51 -1.31 -10.39
C PRO A 123 -4.62 -2.83 -10.20
N SER A 124 -5.50 -3.33 -9.33
CA SER A 124 -5.67 -4.79 -9.19
C SER A 124 -6.45 -5.39 -10.37
N GLY A 125 -7.21 -4.53 -11.07
CA GLY A 125 -8.07 -4.93 -12.19
C GLY A 125 -9.31 -5.71 -11.74
N SER A 126 -9.59 -5.74 -10.44
CA SER A 126 -10.69 -6.48 -9.84
C SER A 126 -11.53 -5.54 -9.00
N SER A 127 -12.73 -5.22 -9.49
CA SER A 127 -13.72 -4.39 -8.80
C SER A 127 -14.42 -5.08 -7.62
N THR A 128 -13.80 -6.11 -7.06
CA THR A 128 -14.35 -6.95 -6.00
C THR A 128 -13.30 -7.40 -4.97
N ASP A 129 -12.14 -6.74 -4.94
CA ASP A 129 -11.03 -7.15 -4.07
C ASP A 129 -11.00 -6.40 -2.74
N SER A 130 -11.86 -5.39 -2.59
CA SER A 130 -11.97 -4.53 -1.42
C SER A 130 -10.67 -3.80 -1.09
N LEU A 131 -9.73 -3.70 -2.03
CA LEU A 131 -8.41 -3.10 -1.85
C LEU A 131 -8.35 -1.69 -2.45
N TRP A 132 -8.91 -1.50 -3.65
CA TRP A 132 -8.99 -0.20 -4.32
C TRP A 132 -10.43 0.27 -4.56
N ASP A 133 -11.38 -0.47 -4.02
CA ASP A 133 -12.81 -0.28 -4.13
C ASP A 133 -13.52 -0.57 -2.79
N VAL A 134 -14.81 -0.25 -2.73
CA VAL A 134 -15.68 -0.50 -1.57
C VAL A 134 -17.11 -0.72 -2.02
N GLY A 135 -17.94 -1.31 -1.14
CA GLY A 135 -19.39 -1.36 -1.28
C GLY A 135 -19.96 -2.68 -1.79
N GLU A 136 -19.15 -3.73 -1.77
CA GLU A 136 -19.60 -5.13 -1.83
C GLU A 136 -20.25 -5.61 -0.52
#